data_AF-A0A031HJZ4-F1
#
_entry.id   AF-A0A031HJZ4-F1
#
_cell.length_a   1.000
_cell.length_b   1.000
_cell.length_c   1.000
_cell.angle_alpha   90.00
_cell.angle_beta   90.00
_cell.angle_gamma   90.00
#
_symmetry.space_group_name_H-M   'P 1'
#
loop_
_entity.id
_entity.type
_entity.pdbx_description
1 polymer ?
#
loop_
_entity_poly.entity_id
_entity_poly.type
_entity_poly.pdbx_seq_one_letter_code
_entity_poly.pdbx_strand_id
1 'polypeptide(L)'
;MAFAILARVCPALYRAITAAPPAVALALVASPAAALALALTVAATVAAGSAFGRRGEAGGRAVQQLQGALRDLLTVQLAAAAELRCYGMEAASLAHFAELDARLAAVRRQQAVAAGAIEALGALATGVAAVAVALTALPAGVPLVALGALAAVMTIDGILPVLRASAARGAEREAEARLTALFVGRTDARDTPRSVDLTLPGLRPIAPAGARIAIVGASGSGKTSLVEAMLGLREGRDRGVRLGGRPIADLPAATLRASFG
;
A
#
# COMPACT_ATOMS: atom_id res chain seq x y z
N MET A 1 -17.53 -9.90 -18.88
CA MET A 1 -16.89 -8.63 -18.50
C MET A 1 -16.74 -8.47 -16.97
N ALA A 2 -17.72 -8.85 -16.15
CA ALA A 2 -17.63 -8.80 -14.67
C ALA A 2 -16.47 -9.62 -14.05
N PHE A 3 -16.15 -10.80 -14.61
CA PHE A 3 -15.03 -11.64 -14.15
C PHE A 3 -13.65 -10.97 -14.31
N ALA A 4 -13.44 -10.16 -15.35
CA ALA A 4 -12.17 -9.46 -15.60
C ALA A 4 -11.96 -8.25 -14.66
N ILE A 5 -13.06 -7.62 -14.25
CA ILE A 5 -13.04 -6.53 -13.25
C ILE A 5 -12.80 -7.14 -11.86
N LEU A 6 -13.44 -8.27 -11.54
CA LEU A 6 -13.21 -8.99 -10.28
C LEU A 6 -11.77 -9.55 -10.17
N ALA A 7 -11.18 -10.00 -11.28
CA ALA A 7 -9.78 -10.43 -11.34
C ALA A 7 -8.78 -9.30 -11.05
N ARG A 8 -9.13 -8.05 -11.39
CA ARG A 8 -8.30 -6.87 -11.15
C ARG A 8 -8.47 -6.28 -9.75
N VAL A 9 -9.68 -6.36 -9.18
CA VAL A 9 -10.02 -5.74 -7.87
C VAL A 9 -9.81 -6.71 -6.70
N CYS A 10 -9.92 -8.02 -6.93
CA CYS A 10 -9.82 -9.04 -5.89
C CYS A 10 -9.35 -10.40 -6.49
N PRO A 11 -8.09 -10.50 -6.93
CA PRO A 11 -7.55 -11.69 -7.59
C PRO A 11 -7.68 -12.97 -6.75
N ALA A 12 -7.70 -12.83 -5.42
CA ALA A 12 -7.94 -13.92 -4.49
C ALA A 12 -9.38 -14.46 -4.56
N LEU A 13 -10.39 -13.59 -4.59
CA LEU A 13 -11.81 -13.95 -4.73
C LEU A 13 -12.08 -14.56 -6.11
N TYR A 14 -11.45 -14.02 -7.16
CA TYR A 14 -11.48 -14.60 -8.49
C TYR A 14 -10.94 -16.04 -8.49
N ARG A 15 -9.78 -16.30 -7.86
CA ARG A 15 -9.19 -17.65 -7.77
C ARG A 15 -10.08 -18.64 -7.00
N ALA A 16 -10.65 -18.24 -5.86
CA ALA A 16 -11.60 -19.07 -5.12
C ALA A 16 -12.86 -19.39 -5.95
N ILE A 17 -13.40 -18.40 -6.67
CA ILE A 17 -14.59 -18.55 -7.51
C ILE A 17 -14.30 -19.43 -8.74
N THR A 18 -13.08 -19.41 -9.29
CA THR A 18 -12.72 -20.26 -10.44
C THR A 18 -12.34 -21.69 -10.06
N ALA A 19 -11.85 -21.94 -8.84
CA ALA A 19 -11.42 -23.27 -8.40
C ALA A 19 -12.53 -24.11 -7.74
N ALA A 20 -13.54 -23.49 -7.13
CA ALA A 20 -14.63 -24.19 -6.46
C ALA A 20 -15.59 -24.99 -7.39
N PRO A 21 -15.98 -24.50 -8.59
CA PRO A 21 -17.00 -25.18 -9.41
C PRO A 21 -16.58 -26.56 -9.94
N PRO A 22 -15.35 -26.77 -10.47
CA PRO A 22 -14.94 -28.10 -10.95
C PRO A 22 -14.85 -29.13 -9.83
N ALA A 23 -14.36 -28.74 -8.65
CA ALA A 23 -14.19 -29.66 -7.53
C ALA A 23 -15.52 -30.06 -6.90
N VAL A 24 -16.49 -29.14 -6.79
CA VAL A 24 -17.85 -29.46 -6.35
C VAL A 24 -18.57 -30.34 -7.38
N ALA A 25 -18.38 -30.09 -8.68
CA ALA A 25 -18.92 -30.95 -9.73
C ALA A 25 -18.33 -32.37 -9.69
N LEU A 26 -17.02 -32.51 -9.47
CA LEU A 26 -16.35 -33.82 -9.31
C LEU A 26 -16.79 -34.54 -8.03
N ALA A 27 -17.01 -33.82 -6.93
CA ALA A 27 -17.53 -34.39 -5.68
C ALA A 27 -18.99 -34.86 -5.82
N LEU A 28 -19.82 -34.12 -6.57
CA LEU A 28 -21.20 -34.52 -6.89
C LEU A 28 -21.27 -35.80 -7.72
N VAL A 29 -20.29 -36.03 -8.61
CA VAL A 29 -20.16 -37.26 -9.38
C VAL A 29 -19.82 -38.46 -8.49
N ALA A 30 -19.08 -38.25 -7.39
CA ALA A 30 -18.78 -39.31 -6.44
C ALA A 30 -20.00 -39.63 -5.55
N SER A 31 -20.55 -38.63 -4.85
CA SER A 31 -21.82 -38.73 -4.14
C SER A 31 -22.33 -37.35 -3.68
N PRO A 32 -23.66 -37.15 -3.55
CA PRO A 32 -24.21 -35.91 -2.99
C PRO A 32 -23.75 -35.67 -1.54
N ALA A 33 -23.51 -36.74 -0.77
CA ALA A 33 -22.98 -36.66 0.58
C ALA A 33 -21.53 -36.14 0.62
N ALA A 34 -20.69 -36.57 -0.32
CA ALA A 34 -19.32 -36.08 -0.46
C ALA A 34 -19.27 -34.59 -0.84
N ALA A 35 -20.15 -34.16 -1.76
CA ALA A 35 -20.27 -32.76 -2.12
C ALA A 35 -20.69 -31.87 -0.93
N LEU A 36 -21.66 -32.32 -0.13
CA LEU A 36 -22.08 -31.61 1.08
C LEU A 36 -20.97 -31.57 2.15
N ALA A 37 -20.26 -32.67 2.37
CA ALA A 37 -19.14 -32.72 3.30
C ALA A 37 -18.02 -31.75 2.90
N LEU A 38 -17.68 -31.70 1.61
CA LEU A 38 -16.71 -30.74 1.09
C LEU A 38 -17.20 -29.30 1.23
N ALA A 39 -18.46 -29.01 0.91
CA ALA A 39 -19.02 -27.67 1.05
C ALA A 39 -19.00 -27.17 2.51
N LEU A 40 -19.34 -28.05 3.47
CA LEU A 40 -19.33 -27.71 4.90
C LEU A 40 -17.91 -27.46 5.42
N THR A 41 -16.94 -28.31 5.05
CA THR A 41 -15.53 -28.13 5.45
C THR A 41 -14.94 -26.85 4.87
N VAL A 42 -15.23 -26.54 3.61
CA VAL A 42 -14.86 -25.27 2.97
C VAL A 42 -15.49 -24.08 3.70
N ALA A 43 -16.80 -24.12 3.96
CA ALA A 43 -17.50 -23.02 4.64
C ALA A 43 -16.94 -22.79 6.06
N ALA A 44 -16.70 -23.85 6.82
CA ALA A 44 -16.09 -23.76 8.15
C ALA A 44 -14.68 -23.18 8.11
N THR A 45 -13.86 -23.61 7.14
CA THR A 45 -12.49 -23.12 6.95
C THR A 45 -12.47 -21.63 6.57
N VAL A 46 -13.35 -21.21 5.67
CA VAL A 46 -13.49 -19.79 5.29
C VAL A 46 -13.97 -18.95 6.47
N ALA A 47 -14.96 -19.43 7.23
CA ALA A 47 -15.47 -18.73 8.41
C ALA A 47 -14.38 -18.55 9.47
N ALA A 48 -13.68 -19.64 9.84
CA ALA A 48 -12.59 -19.61 10.81
C ALA A 48 -11.42 -18.74 10.32
N GLY A 49 -10.99 -18.92 9.06
CA GLY A 49 -9.92 -18.14 8.45
C GLY A 49 -10.23 -16.64 8.40
N SER A 50 -11.48 -16.26 8.11
CA SER A 50 -11.91 -14.85 8.13
C SER A 50 -11.90 -14.24 9.53
N ALA A 51 -12.16 -15.02 10.58
CA ALA A 51 -12.09 -14.56 11.97
C ALA A 51 -10.64 -14.35 12.42
N PHE A 52 -9.73 -15.24 12.03
CA PHE A 52 -8.30 -15.06 12.28
C PHE A 52 -7.70 -13.92 11.43
N GLY A 53 -8.10 -13.80 10.16
CA GLY A 53 -7.67 -12.73 9.27
C GLY A 53 -8.03 -11.34 9.77
N ARG A 54 -9.27 -11.15 10.28
CA ARG A 54 -9.71 -9.88 10.90
C ARG A 54 -8.86 -9.47 12.11
N ARG A 55 -8.44 -10.44 12.93
CA ARG A 55 -7.51 -10.19 14.05
C ARG A 55 -6.11 -9.83 13.55
N GLY A 56 -5.67 -10.39 12.42
CA GLY A 56 -4.39 -10.09 11.78
C GLY A 56 -4.31 -8.72 11.09
N GLU A 57 -5.42 -8.17 10.59
CA GLU A 57 -5.44 -6.88 9.88
C GLU A 57 -4.89 -5.72 10.73
N ALA A 58 -5.24 -5.69 12.02
CA ALA A 58 -4.73 -4.68 12.96
C ALA A 58 -3.21 -4.79 13.16
N GLY A 59 -2.69 -6.02 13.25
CA GLY A 59 -1.26 -6.29 13.37
C GLY A 59 -0.46 -5.84 12.14
N GLY A 60 -0.97 -6.10 10.93
CA GLY A 60 -0.29 -5.70 9.69
C GLY A 60 -0.11 -4.19 9.53
N ARG A 61 -1.10 -3.39 9.95
CA ARG A 61 -1.00 -1.92 9.98
C ARG A 61 0.03 -1.45 11.00
N ALA A 62 -0.03 -1.97 12.21
CA ALA A 62 0.90 -1.60 13.28
C ALA A 62 2.36 -1.93 12.93
N VAL A 63 2.62 -3.07 12.26
CA VAL A 63 3.97 -3.39 11.75
C VAL A 63 4.45 -2.37 10.72
N GLN A 64 3.59 -1.98 9.76
CA GLN A 64 3.92 -0.96 8.76
C GLN A 64 4.25 0.40 9.38
N GLN A 65 3.47 0.83 10.37
CA GLN A 65 3.66 2.12 11.05
C GLN A 65 4.92 2.14 11.92
N LEU A 66 5.11 1.12 12.76
CA LEU A 66 6.30 1.02 13.63
C LEU A 66 7.59 0.86 12.82
N GLN A 67 7.56 0.10 11.72
CA GLN A 67 8.71 -0.03 10.82
C GLN A 67 9.03 1.31 10.12
N GLY A 68 8.01 2.10 9.78
CA GLY A 68 8.20 3.47 9.28
C GLY A 68 8.87 4.36 10.33
N ALA A 69 8.30 4.42 11.53
CA ALA A 69 8.84 5.20 12.64
C ALA A 69 10.29 4.82 12.99
N LEU A 70 10.63 3.52 12.95
CA LEU A 70 11.99 3.03 13.19
C LEU A 70 12.96 3.52 12.10
N ARG A 71 12.54 3.53 10.83
CA ARG A 71 13.35 4.03 9.71
C ARG A 71 13.54 5.54 9.78
N ASP A 72 12.50 6.27 10.15
CA ASP A 72 12.56 7.72 10.33
C ASP A 72 13.53 8.07 11.46
N LEU A 73 13.42 7.37 12.60
CA LEU A 73 14.34 7.54 13.71
C LEU A 73 15.78 7.23 13.32
N LEU A 74 16.02 6.13 12.59
CA LEU A 74 17.35 5.77 12.10
C LEU A 74 17.92 6.87 11.21
N THR A 75 17.10 7.44 10.32
CA THR A 75 17.50 8.51 9.41
C THR A 75 17.91 9.77 10.19
N VAL A 76 17.11 10.16 11.18
CA VAL A 76 17.40 11.32 12.03
C VAL A 76 18.68 11.09 12.86
N GLN A 77 18.83 9.92 13.49
CA GLN A 77 20.00 9.63 14.32
C GLN A 77 21.29 9.54 13.49
N LEU A 78 21.23 8.98 12.27
CA LEU A 78 22.40 8.92 11.38
C LEU A 78 22.81 10.32 10.90
N ALA A 79 21.85 11.19 10.58
CA ALA A 79 22.14 12.58 10.21
C ALA A 79 22.75 13.38 11.37
N ALA A 80 22.28 13.15 12.59
CA ALA A 80 22.76 13.80 13.81
C ALA A 80 23.91 13.03 14.50
N ALA A 81 24.53 12.05 13.84
CA ALA A 81 25.45 11.13 14.50
C ALA A 81 26.61 11.86 15.19
N ALA A 82 27.25 12.82 14.52
CA ALA A 82 28.34 13.59 15.09
C ALA A 82 27.92 14.38 16.34
N GLU A 83 26.72 14.95 16.34
CA GLU A 83 26.16 15.71 17.46
C GLU A 83 25.88 14.77 18.65
N LEU A 84 25.27 13.62 18.40
CA LEU A 84 25.02 12.59 19.41
C LEU A 84 26.33 12.14 20.08
N ARG A 85 27.43 12.00 19.32
CA ARG A 85 28.75 11.67 19.89
C ARG A 85 29.33 12.81 20.71
N CYS A 86 29.30 14.04 20.18
CA CYS A 86 29.83 15.22 20.87
C CYS A 86 29.14 15.47 22.22
N TYR A 87 27.83 15.22 22.30
CA TYR A 87 27.06 15.40 23.54
C TYR A 87 26.97 14.12 24.40
N GLY A 88 27.62 13.01 24.00
CA GLY A 88 27.59 11.75 24.76
C GLY A 88 26.19 11.11 24.88
N MET A 89 25.30 11.36 23.93
CA MET A 89 23.91 10.93 23.96
C MET A 89 23.65 9.58 23.27
N GLU A 90 24.70 8.89 22.80
CA GLU A 90 24.61 7.65 22.03
C GLU A 90 23.85 6.54 22.79
N ALA A 91 24.14 6.36 24.08
CA ALA A 91 23.48 5.33 24.89
C ALA A 91 21.96 5.58 25.02
N ALA A 92 21.56 6.84 25.20
CA ALA A 92 20.16 7.22 25.27
C ALA A 92 19.46 7.08 23.91
N SER A 93 20.15 7.41 22.81
CA SER A 93 19.60 7.26 21.46
C SER A 93 19.42 5.79 21.08
N LEU A 94 20.37 4.93 21.45
CA LEU A 94 20.31 3.48 21.28
C LEU A 94 19.20 2.85 22.11
N ALA A 95 19.01 3.30 23.36
CA ALA A 95 17.91 2.83 24.20
C ALA A 95 16.54 3.17 23.59
N HIS A 96 16.39 4.38 23.03
CA HIS A 96 15.16 4.77 22.35
C HIS A 96 14.89 3.94 21.09
N PHE A 97 15.94 3.65 20.30
CA PHE A 97 15.85 2.76 19.15
C PHE A 97 15.44 1.34 19.57
N ALA A 98 16.08 0.79 20.61
CA ALA A 98 15.81 -0.55 21.12
C ALA A 98 14.36 -0.72 21.62
N GLU A 99 13.79 0.30 22.26
CA GLU A 99 12.38 0.29 22.70
C GLU A 99 11.41 0.21 21.52
N LEU A 100 11.65 0.97 20.45
CA LEU A 100 10.82 0.92 19.24
C LEU A 100 10.98 -0.42 18.52
N ASP A 101 12.20 -0.95 18.42
CA ASP A 101 12.46 -2.26 17.81
C ASP A 101 11.79 -3.40 18.61
N ALA A 102 11.82 -3.35 19.95
CA ALA A 102 11.13 -4.31 20.81
C ALA A 102 9.61 -4.28 20.61
N ARG A 103 9.00 -3.08 20.49
CA ARG A 103 7.57 -2.94 20.16
C ARG A 103 7.26 -3.51 18.78
N LEU A 104 8.09 -3.22 17.77
CA LEU A 104 7.94 -3.78 16.43
C LEU A 104 8.02 -5.31 16.45
N ALA A 105 8.97 -5.87 17.20
CA ALA A 105 9.12 -7.32 17.36
C ALA A 105 7.89 -7.97 18.00
N ALA A 106 7.31 -7.35 19.04
CA ALA A 106 6.11 -7.84 19.70
C ALA A 106 4.90 -7.90 18.75
N VAL A 107 4.67 -6.84 17.96
CA VAL A 107 3.58 -6.80 16.98
C VAL A 107 3.84 -7.78 15.84
N ARG A 108 5.07 -7.88 15.34
CA ARG A 108 5.45 -8.88 14.32
C ARG A 108 5.21 -10.31 14.81
N ARG A 109 5.48 -10.61 16.08
CA ARG A 109 5.18 -11.91 16.67
C ARG A 109 3.68 -12.20 16.67
N GLN A 110 2.84 -11.23 17.05
CA GLN A 110 1.38 -11.40 17.00
C GLN A 110 0.89 -11.65 15.57
N GLN A 111 1.42 -10.91 14.59
CA GLN A 111 1.11 -11.13 13.18
C GLN A 111 1.56 -12.52 12.69
N ALA A 112 2.76 -12.96 13.08
CA ALA A 112 3.29 -14.29 12.72
C ALA A 112 2.44 -15.41 13.32
N VAL A 113 1.96 -15.27 14.56
CA VAL A 113 1.04 -16.23 15.19
C VAL A 113 -0.29 -16.30 14.42
N ALA A 114 -0.86 -15.16 14.04
CA ALA A 114 -2.09 -15.14 13.25
C ALA A 114 -1.91 -15.78 11.86
N ALA A 115 -0.78 -15.53 11.20
CA ALA A 115 -0.44 -16.17 9.93
C ALA A 115 -0.25 -17.69 10.10
N GLY A 116 0.48 -18.11 11.13
CA GLY A 116 0.67 -19.53 11.47
C GLY A 116 -0.64 -20.25 11.79
N ALA A 117 -1.59 -19.57 12.43
CA ALA A 117 -2.93 -20.13 12.68
C ALA A 117 -3.70 -20.40 11.38
N ILE A 118 -3.53 -19.55 10.36
CA ILE A 118 -4.13 -19.77 9.03
C ILE A 118 -3.50 -21.00 8.35
N GLU A 119 -2.18 -21.18 8.46
CA GLU A 119 -1.48 -22.38 7.95
C GLU A 119 -1.97 -23.65 8.65
N ALA A 120 -2.03 -23.63 9.98
CA ALA A 120 -2.50 -24.76 10.77
C ALA A 120 -3.95 -25.13 10.45
N LEU A 121 -4.82 -24.11 10.31
CA LEU A 121 -6.21 -24.29 9.89
C LEU A 121 -6.29 -24.93 8.49
N GLY A 122 -5.47 -24.46 7.54
CA GLY A 122 -5.39 -25.04 6.20
C GLY A 122 -5.01 -26.51 6.23
N ALA A 123 -3.93 -26.86 6.94
CA ALA A 123 -3.46 -28.25 7.06
C ALA A 123 -4.52 -29.17 7.69
N LEU A 124 -5.19 -28.72 8.76
CA LEU A 124 -6.29 -29.46 9.40
C LEU A 124 -7.48 -29.61 8.45
N ALA A 125 -7.87 -28.55 7.76
CA ALA A 125 -8.98 -28.57 6.81
C ALA A 125 -8.71 -29.54 5.66
N THR A 126 -7.48 -29.60 5.14
CA THR A 126 -7.08 -30.54 4.09
C THR A 126 -7.28 -31.99 4.55
N GLY A 127 -6.81 -32.33 5.75
CA GLY A 127 -6.98 -33.68 6.31
C GLY A 127 -8.45 -34.04 6.55
N VAL A 128 -9.20 -33.13 7.19
CA VAL A 128 -10.64 -33.34 7.49
C VAL A 128 -11.45 -33.48 6.20
N ALA A 129 -11.21 -32.62 5.20
CA ALA A 129 -11.94 -32.67 3.93
C ALA A 129 -11.65 -33.97 3.16
N ALA A 130 -10.38 -34.39 3.09
CA ALA A 130 -10.01 -35.64 2.44
C ALA A 130 -10.67 -36.86 3.09
N VAL A 131 -10.63 -36.96 4.43
CA VAL A 131 -11.24 -38.06 5.18
C VAL A 131 -12.77 -38.04 5.07
N ALA A 132 -13.41 -36.88 5.24
CA ALA A 132 -14.87 -36.77 5.17
C ALA A 132 -15.41 -37.14 3.78
N VAL A 133 -14.74 -36.69 2.71
CA VAL A 133 -15.08 -37.06 1.35
C VAL A 133 -14.82 -38.55 1.10
N ALA A 134 -13.71 -39.10 1.56
CA ALA A 134 -13.42 -40.52 1.38
C ALA A 134 -14.46 -41.42 2.04
N LEU A 135 -14.87 -41.10 3.28
CA LEU A 135 -15.88 -41.87 4.03
C LEU A 135 -17.27 -41.81 3.38
N THR A 136 -17.66 -40.64 2.87
CA THR A 136 -18.97 -40.44 2.21
C THR A 136 -19.01 -40.97 0.77
N ALA A 137 -17.85 -41.18 0.13
CA ALA A 137 -17.72 -41.77 -1.20
C ALA A 137 -17.48 -43.28 -1.20
N LEU A 138 -17.31 -43.93 -0.02
CA LEU A 138 -17.16 -45.39 0.10
C LEU A 138 -18.14 -46.22 -0.75
N PRO A 139 -19.47 -45.93 -0.79
CA PRO A 139 -20.40 -46.73 -1.58
C PRO A 139 -20.22 -46.57 -3.11
N ALA A 140 -19.47 -45.57 -3.57
CA ALA A 140 -19.27 -45.29 -5.00
C ALA A 140 -18.06 -46.04 -5.60
N GLY A 141 -17.26 -46.71 -4.78
CA GLY A 141 -16.09 -47.49 -5.20
C GLY A 141 -14.76 -46.73 -5.11
N VAL A 142 -13.67 -47.51 -5.06
CA VAL A 142 -12.30 -47.01 -4.77
C VAL A 142 -11.82 -45.89 -5.69
N PRO A 143 -12.06 -45.91 -7.02
CA PRO A 143 -11.60 -44.83 -7.90
C PRO A 143 -12.27 -43.48 -7.60
N LEU A 144 -13.57 -43.48 -7.28
CA LEU A 144 -14.31 -42.26 -6.98
C LEU A 144 -13.97 -41.70 -5.58
N VAL A 145 -13.64 -42.58 -4.62
CA VAL A 145 -13.08 -42.18 -3.33
C VAL A 145 -11.76 -41.42 -3.52
N ALA A 146 -10.84 -41.95 -4.33
CA ALA A 146 -9.56 -41.31 -4.60
C ALA A 146 -9.72 -39.97 -5.33
N LEU A 147 -10.57 -39.92 -6.36
CA LEU A 147 -10.87 -38.69 -7.09
C LEU A 147 -11.49 -37.62 -6.17
N GLY A 148 -12.46 -38.01 -5.33
CA GLY A 148 -13.10 -37.11 -4.37
C GLY A 148 -12.13 -36.57 -3.33
N ALA A 149 -11.27 -37.42 -2.76
CA ALA A 149 -10.26 -37.00 -1.80
C ALA A 149 -9.25 -36.01 -2.42
N LEU A 150 -8.78 -36.27 -3.65
CA LEU A 150 -7.91 -35.33 -4.38
C LEU A 150 -8.60 -34.01 -4.69
N ALA A 151 -9.87 -34.05 -5.12
CA ALA A 151 -10.66 -32.84 -5.34
C ALA A 151 -10.82 -32.02 -4.05
N ALA A 152 -11.01 -32.68 -2.91
CA ALA A 152 -11.08 -32.03 -1.61
C ALA A 152 -9.79 -31.30 -1.24
N VAL A 153 -8.64 -31.97 -1.38
CA VAL A 153 -7.31 -31.38 -1.12
C VAL A 153 -7.08 -30.16 -2.02
N MET A 154 -7.31 -30.29 -3.33
CA MET A 154 -7.14 -29.19 -4.29
C MET A 154 -8.05 -27.99 -3.99
N THR A 155 -9.25 -28.25 -3.47
CA THR A 155 -10.18 -27.19 -3.08
C THR A 155 -9.64 -26.40 -1.89
N ILE A 156 -9.17 -27.08 -0.85
CA ILE A 156 -8.59 -26.42 0.33
C ILE A 156 -7.30 -25.66 -0.03
N ASP A 157 -6.43 -26.27 -0.83
CA ASP A 157 -5.21 -25.62 -1.34
C ASP A 157 -5.52 -24.37 -2.16
N GLY A 158 -6.62 -24.36 -2.92
CA GLY A 158 -7.08 -23.20 -3.67
C GLY A 158 -7.59 -22.05 -2.78
N ILE A 159 -8.14 -22.37 -1.60
CA ILE A 159 -8.70 -21.39 -0.66
C ILE A 159 -7.61 -20.76 0.22
N LEU A 160 -6.56 -21.50 0.57
CA LEU A 160 -5.53 -21.05 1.50
C LEU A 160 -4.84 -19.73 1.08
N PRO A 161 -4.44 -19.52 -0.19
CA PRO A 161 -3.92 -18.23 -0.66
C PRO A 161 -4.89 -17.06 -0.45
N VAL A 162 -6.20 -17.31 -0.52
CA VAL A 162 -7.23 -16.28 -0.34
C VAL A 162 -7.33 -15.85 1.12
N LEU A 163 -7.22 -16.81 2.04
CA LEU A 163 -7.17 -16.54 3.47
C LEU A 163 -5.90 -15.76 3.84
N ARG A 164 -4.74 -16.15 3.32
CA ARG A 164 -3.47 -15.41 3.49
C ARG A 164 -3.57 -13.98 2.96
N ALA A 165 -4.09 -13.81 1.74
CA ALA A 165 -4.30 -12.48 1.16
C ALA A 165 -5.25 -11.64 2.01
N SER A 166 -6.29 -12.23 2.59
CA SER A 166 -7.20 -11.52 3.48
C SER A 166 -6.53 -10.97 4.74
N ALA A 167 -5.60 -11.73 5.33
CA ALA A 167 -4.82 -11.27 6.48
C ALA A 167 -3.81 -10.16 6.10
N ALA A 168 -3.35 -10.11 4.85
CA ALA A 168 -2.42 -9.09 4.35
C ALA A 168 -3.08 -7.75 4.00
N ARG A 169 -4.41 -7.70 3.83
CA ARG A 169 -5.16 -6.49 3.41
C ARG A 169 -4.92 -5.27 4.29
N GLY A 170 -4.66 -5.47 5.58
CA GLY A 170 -4.37 -4.38 6.51
C GLY A 170 -3.16 -3.55 6.07
N ALA A 171 -2.07 -4.22 5.70
CA ALA A 171 -0.84 -3.58 5.23
C ALA A 171 -0.99 -2.97 3.83
N GLU A 172 -1.73 -3.62 2.94
CA GLU A 172 -2.02 -3.09 1.60
C GLU A 172 -2.82 -1.79 1.67
N ARG A 173 -3.90 -1.75 2.47
CA ARG A 173 -4.72 -0.54 2.66
C ARG A 173 -3.92 0.62 3.24
N GLU A 174 -2.99 0.35 4.16
CA GLU A 174 -2.11 1.40 4.71
C GLU A 174 -1.14 1.94 3.66
N ALA A 175 -0.56 1.05 2.85
CA ALA A 175 0.31 1.46 1.75
C ALA A 175 -0.46 2.28 0.70
N GLU A 176 -1.68 1.86 0.36
CA GLU A 176 -2.58 2.58 -0.52
C GLU A 176 -2.91 3.96 0.04
N ALA A 177 -3.31 4.06 1.32
CA ALA A 177 -3.61 5.34 1.97
C ALA A 177 -2.42 6.32 1.92
N ARG A 178 -1.20 5.83 2.15
CA ARG A 178 0.02 6.64 2.01
C ARG A 178 0.27 7.09 0.57
N LEU A 179 0.06 6.21 -0.41
CA LEU A 179 0.18 6.58 -1.83
C LEU A 179 -0.88 7.61 -2.23
N THR A 180 -2.14 7.41 -1.86
CA THR A 180 -3.23 8.36 -2.12
C THR A 180 -2.90 9.73 -1.55
N ALA A 181 -2.35 9.79 -0.34
CA ALA A 181 -1.94 11.05 0.29
C ALA A 181 -0.90 11.84 -0.54
N LEU A 182 -0.04 11.16 -1.31
CA LEU A 182 0.94 11.82 -2.21
C LEU A 182 0.29 12.50 -3.42
N PHE A 183 -0.94 12.10 -3.78
CA PHE A 183 -1.66 12.63 -4.95
C PHE A 183 -2.74 13.67 -4.60
N VAL A 184 -3.07 13.85 -3.32
CA VAL A 184 -4.01 14.89 -2.87
C VAL A 184 -3.36 16.27 -3.07
N GLY A 185 -3.91 17.08 -3.97
CA GLY A 185 -3.48 18.47 -4.19
C GLY A 185 -2.84 18.78 -5.55
N ARG A 186 -2.57 17.79 -6.40
CA ARG A 186 -2.14 18.02 -7.79
C ARG A 186 -3.34 18.37 -8.70
N THR A 187 -3.78 19.61 -8.65
CA THR A 187 -4.66 20.17 -9.70
C THR A 187 -3.80 20.79 -10.80
N ASP A 188 -3.59 20.05 -11.89
CA ASP A 188 -2.99 20.56 -13.13
C ASP A 188 -4.01 21.44 -13.88
N ALA A 189 -4.44 22.55 -13.28
CA ALA A 189 -5.22 23.55 -14.00
C ALA A 189 -4.30 24.22 -15.02
N ARG A 190 -4.57 24.07 -16.31
CA ARG A 190 -3.82 24.77 -17.36
C ARG A 190 -4.39 26.17 -17.51
N ASP A 191 -3.75 27.14 -16.85
CA ASP A 191 -4.02 28.55 -17.07
C ASP A 191 -2.85 29.19 -17.82
N THR A 192 -3.11 29.69 -19.03
CA THR A 192 -2.15 30.37 -19.88
C THR A 192 -2.22 31.88 -19.63
N PRO A 193 -1.13 32.55 -19.23
CA PRO A 193 -1.09 33.99 -18.99
C PRO A 193 -1.34 34.73 -20.30
N ARG A 194 -2.10 35.82 -20.22
CA ARG A 194 -2.48 36.62 -21.39
C ARG A 194 -1.36 37.58 -21.85
N SER A 195 -0.35 37.84 -21.02
CA SER A 195 0.85 38.60 -21.39
C SER A 195 2.08 38.13 -20.59
N VAL A 196 3.28 38.47 -21.09
CA VAL A 196 4.59 38.07 -20.52
C VAL A 196 5.24 39.21 -19.72
N ASP A 197 4.48 40.23 -19.35
CA ASP A 197 5.02 41.37 -18.59
C ASP A 197 5.36 40.96 -17.16
N LEU A 198 6.62 41.14 -16.77
CA LEU A 198 7.11 40.78 -15.44
C LEU A 198 7.07 42.01 -14.53
N THR A 199 6.37 41.90 -13.40
CA THR A 199 6.35 42.94 -12.36
C THR A 199 6.98 42.39 -11.09
N LEU A 200 7.91 43.14 -10.52
CA LEU A 200 8.58 42.85 -9.26
C LEU A 200 8.20 43.93 -8.22
N PRO A 201 8.13 43.60 -6.91
CA PRO A 201 7.83 44.58 -5.87
C PRO A 201 8.81 45.75 -5.89
N GLY A 202 8.29 46.98 -5.85
CA GLY A 202 9.12 48.18 -5.83
C GLY A 202 9.76 48.53 -7.17
N LEU A 203 9.48 47.79 -8.24
CA LEU A 203 9.96 48.07 -9.60
C LEU A 203 8.78 48.35 -10.54
N ARG A 204 9.00 49.22 -11.54
CA ARG A 204 8.04 49.41 -12.63
C ARG A 204 7.91 48.11 -13.44
N PRO A 205 6.78 47.87 -14.15
CA PRO A 205 6.64 46.72 -15.02
C PRO A 205 7.82 46.62 -15.99
N ILE A 206 8.49 45.48 -16.00
CA ILE A 206 9.62 45.20 -16.87
C ILE A 206 9.02 44.45 -18.07
N ALA A 207 8.95 45.12 -19.22
CA ALA A 207 8.41 44.57 -20.47
C ALA A 207 9.54 43.82 -21.22
N PRO A 208 9.61 42.48 -21.20
CA PRO A 208 10.85 41.78 -21.46
C PRO A 208 10.76 40.91 -22.73
N ALA A 209 10.48 41.50 -23.89
CA ALA A 209 10.83 40.82 -25.13
C ALA A 209 12.35 41.00 -25.36
N GLY A 210 13.15 39.99 -24.99
CA GLY A 210 14.60 39.95 -25.27
C GLY A 210 15.50 40.69 -24.28
N ALA A 211 14.97 41.27 -23.21
CA ALA A 211 15.76 41.96 -22.18
C ALA A 211 16.59 40.98 -21.34
N ARG A 212 17.84 41.34 -21.01
CA ARG A 212 18.71 40.59 -20.09
C ARG A 212 18.76 41.31 -18.73
N ILE A 213 18.33 40.64 -17.67
CA ILE A 213 18.22 41.22 -16.33
C ILE A 213 19.23 40.54 -15.42
N ALA A 214 20.06 41.33 -14.72
CA ALA A 214 20.97 40.83 -13.69
C ALA A 214 20.34 40.97 -12.29
N ILE A 215 20.38 39.91 -11.49
CA ILE A 215 19.89 39.90 -10.10
C ILE A 215 21.10 39.89 -9.16
N VAL A 216 21.31 40.98 -8.42
CA VAL A 216 22.46 41.17 -7.51
C VAL A 216 22.03 41.41 -6.06
N GLY A 217 22.87 41.04 -5.09
CA GLY A 217 22.59 41.20 -3.65
C GLY A 217 23.43 40.26 -2.77
N ALA A 218 23.42 40.48 -1.45
CA ALA A 218 24.20 39.70 -0.47
C ALA A 218 23.82 38.19 -0.44
N SER A 219 24.68 37.34 0.12
CA SER A 219 24.33 35.93 0.36
C SER A 219 23.09 35.84 1.25
N GLY A 220 22.16 34.93 0.94
CA GLY A 220 20.89 34.82 1.65
C GLY A 220 19.80 35.85 1.29
N SER A 221 20.07 36.81 0.39
CA SER A 221 19.06 37.82 -0.02
C SER A 221 17.87 37.28 -0.83
N GLY A 222 17.78 35.97 -1.05
CA GLY A 222 16.66 35.31 -1.72
C GLY A 222 16.75 35.25 -3.26
N LYS A 223 17.89 35.57 -3.88
CA LYS A 223 18.09 35.52 -5.35
C LYS A 223 17.76 34.15 -5.94
N THR A 224 18.38 33.09 -5.43
CA THR A 224 18.12 31.71 -5.87
C THR A 224 16.66 31.33 -5.67
N SER A 225 16.10 31.67 -4.50
CA SER A 225 14.69 31.39 -4.22
C SER A 225 13.71 32.17 -5.10
N LEU A 226 14.08 33.36 -5.60
CA LEU A 226 13.28 34.11 -6.58
C LEU A 226 13.30 33.40 -7.94
N VAL A 227 14.48 32.98 -8.41
CA VAL A 227 14.63 32.22 -9.66
C VAL A 227 13.88 30.89 -9.59
N GLU A 228 14.01 30.14 -8.48
CA GLU A 228 13.27 28.89 -8.25
C GLU A 228 11.75 29.10 -8.29
N ALA A 229 11.24 30.20 -7.72
CA ALA A 229 9.83 30.54 -7.78
C ALA A 229 9.38 30.89 -9.21
N MET A 230 10.18 31.65 -9.95
CA MET A 230 9.90 31.97 -11.37
C MET A 230 9.91 30.72 -12.26
N LEU A 231 10.68 29.69 -11.93
CA LEU A 231 10.70 28.40 -12.65
C LEU A 231 9.64 27.39 -12.17
N GLY A 232 8.80 27.77 -11.20
CA GLY A 232 7.81 26.87 -10.60
C GLY A 232 8.44 25.66 -9.89
N LEU A 233 9.63 25.83 -9.31
CA LEU A 233 10.34 24.82 -8.51
C LEU A 233 10.10 24.97 -7.02
N ARG A 234 9.56 26.12 -6.60
CA ARG A 234 9.27 26.43 -5.20
C ARG A 234 7.81 26.86 -5.06
N GLU A 235 7.03 26.07 -4.34
CA GLU A 235 5.63 26.39 -4.04
C GLU A 235 5.55 27.47 -2.94
N GLY A 236 4.73 28.49 -3.17
CA GLY A 236 4.21 29.34 -2.10
C GLY A 236 4.96 30.64 -1.74
N ARG A 237 4.11 31.52 -1.16
CA ARG A 237 4.20 32.95 -0.78
C ARG A 237 4.18 33.92 -1.96
N ASP A 238 3.11 34.73 -1.99
CA ASP A 238 3.03 35.92 -2.82
C ASP A 238 4.19 36.84 -2.47
N ARG A 239 5.19 36.88 -3.36
CA ARG A 239 6.34 37.77 -3.26
C ARG A 239 6.07 39.08 -3.99
N GLY A 240 4.82 39.40 -4.32
CA GLY A 240 4.42 40.53 -5.17
C GLY A 240 4.95 40.42 -6.61
N VAL A 241 5.42 39.24 -7.01
CA VAL A 241 5.93 38.98 -8.36
C VAL A 241 4.78 38.57 -9.25
N ARG A 242 4.57 39.29 -10.35
CA ARG A 242 3.44 39.07 -11.26
C ARG A 242 3.91 38.86 -12.70
N LEU A 243 3.26 37.94 -13.40
CA LEU A 243 3.40 37.70 -14.83
C LEU A 243 2.06 38.00 -15.51
N GLY A 244 2.04 38.97 -16.41
CA GLY A 244 0.81 39.44 -17.06
C GLY A 244 -0.26 39.88 -16.06
N GLY A 245 0.16 40.54 -14.97
CA GLY A 245 -0.71 41.03 -13.90
C GLY A 245 -1.13 39.98 -12.87
N ARG A 246 -0.85 38.69 -13.09
CA ARG A 246 -1.19 37.61 -12.16
C ARG A 246 -0.02 37.20 -11.28
N PRO A 247 -0.23 36.93 -9.97
CA PRO A 247 0.83 36.41 -9.10
C PRO A 247 1.42 35.12 -9.67
N ILE A 248 2.75 35.02 -9.75
CA ILE A 248 3.40 33.78 -10.22
C ILE A 248 3.13 32.59 -9.29
N ALA A 249 2.80 32.85 -8.02
CA ALA A 249 2.43 31.83 -7.04
C ALA A 249 1.12 31.09 -7.40
N ASP A 250 0.26 31.73 -8.19
CA ASP A 250 -1.03 31.18 -8.63
C ASP A 250 -0.93 30.55 -10.02
N LEU A 251 0.23 30.66 -10.69
CA LEU A 251 0.44 30.13 -12.03
C LEU A 251 0.95 28.69 -11.99
N PRO A 252 0.50 27.81 -12.92
CA PRO A 252 1.01 26.46 -13.01
C PRO A 252 2.51 26.42 -13.31
N ALA A 253 3.23 25.46 -12.73
CA ALA A 253 4.66 25.31 -12.97
C ALA A 253 5.02 25.12 -14.46
N ALA A 254 4.15 24.46 -15.23
CA ALA A 254 4.32 24.31 -16.68
C ALA A 254 4.29 25.66 -17.41
N THR A 255 3.37 26.54 -17.02
CA THR A 255 3.22 27.90 -17.56
C THR A 255 4.45 28.76 -17.25
N LEU A 256 4.92 28.70 -16.01
CA LEU A 256 6.12 29.41 -15.57
C LEU A 256 7.36 28.95 -16.34
N ARG A 257 7.55 27.64 -16.50
CA ARG A 257 8.67 27.08 -17.27
C ARG A 257 8.60 27.45 -18.74
N ALA A 258 7.41 27.50 -19.36
CA ALA A 258 7.27 27.95 -20.73
C ALA A 258 7.57 29.46 -20.90
N SER A 259 7.50 30.24 -19.82
CA SER A 259 7.74 31.69 -19.84
C SER A 259 9.20 32.07 -19.52
N PHE A 260 9.91 31.26 -18.72
CA PHE A 260 11.24 31.58 -18.20
C PHE A 260 12.33 30.54 -18.48
N GLY A 261 11.98 29.33 -18.95
CA GLY A 261 12.93 28.25 -19.30
C GLY A 261 13.22 28.22 -20.79
#